data_AF-A0A2V8Q2N1-F1
#
_entry.id   AF-A0A2V8Q2N1-F1
#
_cell.length_a   1.000
_cell.length_b   1.000
_cell.length_c   1.000
_cell.angle_alpha   90.00
_cell.angle_beta   90.00
_cell.angle_gamma   90.00
#
_symmetry.space_group_name_H-M   'P 1'
#
loop_
_entity.id
_entity.type
_entity.pdbx_description
1 polymer ?
#
loop_
_entity_poly.entity_id
_entity_poly.type
_entity_poly.pdbx_seq_one_letter_code
_entity_poly.pdbx_strand_id
1 'polypeptide(L)'
;CGMGSAASGPFYCPGDQKVYIDLSFYEELRRRFNSPGDFAQAYVIAHEVGHHIQKLLGTSDKVDAAQRRMSEVDANRLSVRLELQADFYAGIFARHIQKQGLLEEGDIEEALRAASAIGDDAIQQQSTGHVVPDSFTHGTSEQRLRWFRRGFETGDIRQGDTFSAPSL
;
A
#
# COMPACT_ATOMS: atom_id res chain seq x y z
N CYS A 1 8.04 -14.25 -5.90
CA CYS A 1 7.05 -15.34 -6.07
C CYS A 1 7.22 -15.94 -7.46
N GLY A 2 8.01 -17.00 -7.62
CA GLY A 2 8.68 -17.23 -8.90
C GLY A 2 9.66 -16.08 -9.23
N MET A 3 10.01 -15.86 -10.51
CA MET A 3 10.98 -14.85 -11.01
C MET A 3 10.58 -13.37 -10.81
N GLY A 4 9.72 -13.04 -9.84
CA GLY A 4 9.54 -11.66 -9.40
C GLY A 4 10.88 -11.20 -8.79
N SER A 5 11.62 -10.39 -9.54
CA SER A 5 12.92 -9.90 -9.12
C SER A 5 12.72 -8.93 -7.96
N ALA A 6 13.66 -8.93 -7.02
CA ALA A 6 13.77 -7.94 -5.96
C ALA A 6 14.00 -6.49 -6.48
N ALA A 7 13.69 -6.19 -7.74
CA ALA A 7 13.96 -4.94 -8.42
C ALA A 7 12.79 -3.93 -8.38
N SER A 8 11.68 -4.27 -7.72
CA SER A 8 10.47 -3.44 -7.68
C SER A 8 10.12 -2.88 -6.30
N GLY A 9 10.96 -3.12 -5.28
CA GLY A 9 10.71 -2.72 -3.88
C GLY A 9 10.22 -3.87 -2.99
N PRO A 10 9.84 -3.57 -1.73
CA PRO A 10 9.28 -4.55 -0.80
C PRO A 10 7.96 -5.14 -1.32
N PHE A 11 7.68 -6.40 -1.01
CA PHE A 11 6.43 -7.06 -1.40
C PHE A 11 6.08 -8.26 -0.52
N TYR A 12 4.79 -8.53 -0.37
CA TYR A 12 4.25 -9.77 0.19
C TYR A 12 4.00 -10.83 -0.89
N CYS A 13 4.34 -12.08 -0.57
CA CYS A 13 4.16 -13.20 -1.47
C CYS A 13 3.08 -14.17 -0.96
N PRO A 14 1.90 -14.26 -1.62
CA PRO A 14 0.83 -15.14 -1.15
C PRO A 14 1.15 -16.64 -1.28
N GLY A 15 2.08 -17.02 -2.16
CA GLY A 15 2.44 -18.42 -2.44
C GLY A 15 3.29 -19.07 -1.34
N ASP A 16 4.15 -18.30 -0.67
CA ASP A 16 4.98 -18.78 0.45
C ASP A 16 4.72 -18.03 1.77
N GLN A 17 3.79 -17.06 1.74
CA GLN A 17 3.34 -16.24 2.87
C GLN A 17 4.46 -15.44 3.54
N LYS A 18 5.40 -14.92 2.75
CA LYS A 18 6.53 -14.12 3.24
C LYS A 18 6.46 -12.67 2.77
N VAL A 19 6.96 -11.78 3.61
CA VAL A 19 7.29 -10.40 3.25
C VAL A 19 8.77 -10.36 2.84
N TYR A 20 9.03 -9.84 1.65
CA TYR A 20 10.36 -9.62 1.11
C TYR A 20 10.67 -8.13 1.20
N ILE A 21 11.79 -7.80 1.82
CA ILE A 21 12.19 -6.40 2.06
C ILE A 21 13.49 -6.16 1.30
N ASP A 22 13.43 -5.28 0.32
CA ASP A 22 14.62 -4.75 -0.34
C ASP A 22 15.18 -3.56 0.47
N LEU A 23 16.36 -3.74 1.06
CA LEU A 23 17.01 -2.68 1.83
C LEU A 23 17.50 -1.52 0.95
N SER A 24 17.73 -1.75 -0.34
CA SER A 24 18.15 -0.68 -1.26
C SER A 24 17.01 0.31 -1.54
N PHE A 25 15.75 -0.17 -1.49
CA PHE A 25 14.56 0.69 -1.55
C PHE A 25 14.50 1.68 -0.38
N TYR A 26 14.99 1.31 0.82
CA TYR A 26 15.05 2.24 1.95
C TYR A 26 16.08 3.36 1.74
N GLU A 27 17.20 3.08 1.07
CA GLU A 27 18.13 4.14 0.68
C GLU A 27 17.49 5.09 -0.33
N GLU A 28 16.71 4.55 -1.27
CA GLU A 28 15.97 5.34 -2.24
C GLU A 28 14.87 6.19 -1.59
N LEU A 29 14.11 5.63 -0.63
CA LEU A 29 13.12 6.37 0.16
C LEU A 29 13.75 7.56 0.87
N ARG A 30 14.89 7.34 1.54
CA ARG A 30 15.61 8.40 2.25
C ARG A 30 16.15 9.46 1.32
N ARG A 31 16.76 9.08 0.19
CA ARG A 31 17.44 10.00 -0.74
C ARG A 31 16.49 10.75 -1.66
N ARG A 32 15.48 10.07 -2.23
CA ARG A 32 14.59 10.66 -3.26
C ARG A 32 13.40 11.38 -2.65
N PHE A 33 12.87 10.89 -1.55
CA PHE A 33 11.59 11.37 -1.01
C PHE A 33 11.73 12.17 0.28
N ASN A 34 12.96 12.47 0.71
CA ASN A 34 13.28 13.28 1.88
C ASN A 34 12.47 12.87 3.12
N SER A 35 12.27 11.56 3.28
CA SER A 35 11.61 10.92 4.41
C SER A 35 12.68 10.15 5.20
N PRO A 36 13.49 10.86 6.02
CA PRO A 36 14.67 10.27 6.65
C PRO A 36 14.35 9.35 7.83
N GLY A 37 13.16 9.44 8.41
CA GLY A 37 12.77 8.70 9.61
C GLY A 37 12.40 7.25 9.36
N ASP A 38 12.37 6.52 10.47
CA ASP A 38 12.12 5.08 10.56
C ASP A 38 10.65 4.74 10.29
N PHE A 39 9.73 5.68 10.50
CA PHE A 39 8.31 5.42 10.33
C PHE A 39 7.88 5.14 8.90
N ALA A 40 8.54 5.74 7.91
CA ALA A 40 8.32 5.41 6.50
C ALA A 40 8.59 3.91 6.21
N GLN A 41 9.57 3.31 6.90
CA GLN A 41 9.86 1.88 6.78
C GLN A 41 8.81 1.04 7.50
N ALA A 42 8.39 1.47 8.69
CA ALA A 42 7.31 0.82 9.45
C ALA A 42 6.00 0.80 8.66
N TYR A 43 5.67 1.89 7.97
CA TYR A 43 4.51 1.97 7.06
C TYR A 43 4.59 0.92 5.94
N VAL A 44 5.71 0.83 5.23
CA VAL A 44 5.87 -0.15 4.13
C VAL A 44 5.73 -1.57 4.65
N ILE A 45 6.36 -1.89 5.78
CA ILE A 45 6.23 -3.23 6.41
C ILE A 45 4.77 -3.49 6.81
N ALA A 46 4.09 -2.51 7.41
CA ALA A 46 2.69 -2.64 7.82
C ALA A 46 1.76 -2.83 6.61
N HIS A 47 2.06 -2.19 5.47
CA HIS A 47 1.37 -2.38 4.22
C HIS A 47 1.53 -3.82 3.70
N GLU A 48 2.76 -4.35 3.66
CA GLU A 48 2.99 -5.74 3.24
C GLU A 48 2.34 -6.76 4.18
N VAL A 49 2.33 -6.49 5.49
CA VAL A 49 1.57 -7.29 6.46
C VAL A 49 0.06 -7.16 6.21
N GLY A 50 -0.40 -6.00 5.73
CA GLY A 50 -1.77 -5.80 5.26
C GLY A 50 -2.17 -6.81 4.18
N HIS A 51 -1.31 -7.05 3.19
CA HIS A 51 -1.55 -8.11 2.20
C HIS A 51 -1.58 -9.52 2.79
N HIS A 52 -0.76 -9.79 3.81
CA HIS A 52 -0.86 -11.05 4.54
C HIS A 52 -2.23 -11.19 5.24
N ILE A 53 -2.74 -10.13 5.87
CA ILE A 53 -4.08 -10.12 6.48
C ILE A 53 -5.15 -10.39 5.42
N GLN A 54 -5.07 -9.78 4.24
CA GLN A 54 -5.99 -10.05 3.12
C GLN A 54 -5.99 -11.50 2.70
N LYS A 55 -4.81 -12.13 2.64
CA LYS A 55 -4.68 -13.56 2.34
C LYS A 55 -5.35 -14.42 3.41
N LEU A 56 -5.14 -14.12 4.69
CA LEU A 56 -5.79 -14.84 5.80
C LEU A 56 -7.31 -14.70 5.79
N LEU A 57 -7.82 -13.53 5.39
CA LEU A 57 -9.26 -13.25 5.25
C LEU A 57 -9.87 -13.80 3.94
N GLY A 58 -9.04 -14.33 3.03
CA GLY A 58 -9.45 -14.84 1.73
C GLY A 58 -9.82 -13.74 0.71
N THR A 59 -9.49 -12.48 0.98
CA THR A 59 -9.73 -11.36 0.06
C THR A 59 -8.86 -11.49 -1.19
N SER A 60 -7.56 -11.75 -1.02
CA SER A 60 -6.62 -11.90 -2.14
C SER A 60 -7.04 -13.03 -3.09
N ASP A 61 -7.48 -14.16 -2.54
CA ASP A 61 -7.93 -15.31 -3.35
C ASP A 61 -9.20 -15.00 -4.18
N LYS A 62 -10.10 -14.18 -3.64
CA LYS A 62 -11.30 -13.72 -4.36
C LYS A 62 -10.92 -12.76 -5.48
N VAL A 63 -10.00 -11.83 -5.24
CA VAL A 63 -9.48 -10.91 -6.26
C VAL A 63 -8.80 -11.69 -7.37
N ASP A 64 -7.87 -12.59 -7.05
CA ASP A 64 -7.16 -13.44 -8.02
C ASP A 64 -8.13 -14.25 -8.89
N ALA A 65 -9.17 -14.84 -8.29
CA ALA A 65 -10.17 -15.62 -9.02
C ALA A 65 -11.06 -14.78 -9.94
N ALA A 66 -11.32 -13.52 -9.58
CA ALA A 66 -12.10 -12.58 -10.36
C ALA A 66 -11.29 -12.04 -11.55
N GLN A 67 -10.05 -11.59 -11.31
CA GLN A 67 -9.18 -11.02 -12.33
C GLN A 67 -8.95 -11.95 -13.54
N ARG A 68 -8.87 -13.27 -13.32
CA ARG A 68 -8.71 -14.27 -14.39
C ARG A 68 -9.81 -14.28 -15.45
N ARG A 69 -10.95 -13.62 -15.19
CA ARG A 69 -12.14 -13.60 -16.06
C ARG A 69 -12.49 -12.20 -16.54
N MET A 70 -11.65 -11.20 -16.24
CA MET A 70 -11.91 -9.79 -16.46
C MET A 70 -11.03 -9.23 -17.57
N SER A 71 -11.42 -8.06 -18.08
CA SER A 71 -10.52 -7.23 -18.89
C SER A 71 -9.32 -6.79 -18.05
N GLU A 72 -8.21 -6.43 -18.69
CA GLU A 72 -7.03 -5.91 -17.98
C GLU A 72 -7.37 -4.66 -17.15
N VAL A 73 -8.16 -3.74 -17.70
CA VAL A 73 -8.60 -2.52 -17.01
C VAL A 73 -9.44 -2.84 -15.76
N ASP A 74 -10.36 -3.79 -15.85
CA ASP A 74 -11.18 -4.18 -14.70
C ASP A 74 -10.37 -4.96 -13.66
N ALA A 75 -9.40 -5.77 -14.11
CA ALA A 75 -8.46 -6.44 -13.22
C ALA A 75 -7.59 -5.43 -12.46
N ASN A 76 -7.07 -4.41 -13.15
CA ASN A 76 -6.30 -3.31 -12.55
C ASN A 76 -7.11 -2.55 -11.49
N ARG A 77 -8.40 -2.28 -11.75
CA ARG A 77 -9.30 -1.67 -10.75
C ARG A 77 -9.46 -2.52 -9.49
N LEU A 78 -9.46 -3.84 -9.61
CA LEU A 78 -9.46 -4.73 -8.44
C LEU A 78 -8.12 -4.71 -7.69
N SER A 79 -6.99 -4.66 -8.40
CA SER A 79 -5.67 -4.48 -7.79
C SER A 79 -5.63 -3.22 -6.95
N VAL A 80 -6.04 -2.07 -7.52
CA VAL A 80 -6.07 -0.80 -6.79
C VAL A 80 -6.91 -0.91 -5.50
N ARG A 81 -8.07 -1.56 -5.54
CA ARG A 81 -8.91 -1.75 -4.35
C ARG A 81 -8.22 -2.62 -3.29
N LEU A 82 -7.49 -3.65 -3.71
CA LEU A 82 -6.70 -4.51 -2.82
C LEU A 82 -5.57 -3.71 -2.16
N GLU A 83 -4.82 -2.94 -2.94
CA GLU A 83 -3.71 -2.09 -2.46
C GLU A 83 -4.17 -1.04 -1.44
N LEU A 84 -5.27 -0.35 -1.74
CA LEU A 84 -5.85 0.64 -0.82
C LEU A 84 -6.35 0.02 0.49
N GLN A 85 -6.77 -1.24 0.49
CA GLN A 85 -7.14 -1.93 1.71
C GLN A 85 -5.91 -2.27 2.57
N ALA A 86 -4.77 -2.55 1.95
CA ALA A 86 -3.50 -2.73 2.66
C ALA A 86 -3.04 -1.41 3.30
N ASP A 87 -3.19 -0.27 2.61
CA ASP A 87 -2.96 1.05 3.20
C ASP A 87 -3.87 1.33 4.40
N PHE A 88 -5.15 0.96 4.30
CA PHE A 88 -6.08 1.06 5.43
C PHE A 88 -5.63 0.23 6.64
N TYR A 89 -5.14 -0.99 6.44
CA TYR A 89 -4.59 -1.81 7.51
C TYR A 89 -3.32 -1.22 8.12
N ALA A 90 -2.44 -0.64 7.29
CA ALA A 90 -1.27 0.09 7.77
C ALA A 90 -1.67 1.29 8.65
N GLY A 91 -2.75 2.00 8.29
CA GLY A 91 -3.33 3.07 9.11
C GLY A 91 -3.82 2.59 10.47
N ILE A 92 -4.52 1.45 10.52
CA ILE A 92 -4.96 0.83 11.79
C ILE A 92 -3.76 0.50 12.68
N PHE A 93 -2.70 -0.08 12.09
CA PHE A 93 -1.46 -0.37 12.79
C PHE A 93 -0.84 0.91 13.37
N ALA A 94 -0.72 1.97 12.56
CA ALA A 94 -0.21 3.27 12.99
C ALA A 94 -1.00 3.84 14.17
N ARG A 95 -2.33 3.72 14.17
CA ARG A 95 -3.17 4.14 15.32
C ARG A 95 -2.87 3.32 16.57
N HIS A 96 -2.67 2.02 16.41
CA HIS A 96 -2.42 1.13 17.53
C HIS A 96 -1.12 1.52 18.25
N ILE A 97 -0.04 1.72 17.51
CA ILE A 97 1.26 2.12 18.07
C ILE A 97 1.27 3.58 18.56
N GLN A 98 0.47 4.48 17.97
CA GLN A 98 0.23 5.82 18.54
C GLN A 98 -0.32 5.72 19.96
N LYS A 99 -1.33 4.85 20.18
CA LYS A 99 -1.92 4.64 21.51
C LYS A 99 -0.94 4.01 22.51
N GLN A 100 0.10 3.35 22.03
CA GLN A 100 1.19 2.84 22.87
C GLN A 100 2.26 3.89 23.17
N GLY A 101 2.17 5.10 22.59
CA GLY A 101 3.18 6.14 22.75
C GLY A 101 4.48 5.84 22.00
N LEU A 102 4.41 5.02 20.94
CA LEU A 102 5.57 4.64 20.11
C LEU A 102 5.75 5.51 18.86
N LEU A 103 4.89 6.51 18.66
CA LEU A 103 5.03 7.47 17.56
C LEU A 103 5.68 8.75 18.06
N GLU A 104 6.65 9.23 17.30
CA GLU A 104 7.25 10.54 17.45
C GLU A 104 6.44 11.60 16.68
N GLU A 105 6.69 12.88 17.01
CA GLU A 105 6.06 13.99 16.30
C GLU A 105 6.58 14.04 14.86
N GLY A 106 5.69 13.97 13.87
CA GLY A 106 6.04 13.99 12.45
C GLY A 106 6.08 12.62 11.78
N ASP A 107 6.03 11.51 12.53
CA ASP A 107 6.05 10.14 11.99
C ASP A 107 4.89 9.86 11.05
N ILE A 108 3.69 10.31 11.42
CA ILE A 108 2.51 10.14 10.57
C ILE A 108 2.70 10.93 9.28
N GLU A 109 3.16 12.17 9.35
CA GLU A 109 3.44 13.00 8.19
C GLU A 109 4.52 12.38 7.29
N GLU A 110 5.49 11.67 7.85
CA GLU A 110 6.46 10.86 7.09
C GLU A 110 5.79 9.68 6.36
N ALA A 111 4.96 8.88 7.05
CA ALA A 111 4.21 7.80 6.39
C ALA A 111 3.31 8.33 5.27
N LEU A 112 2.63 9.46 5.49
CA LEU A 112 1.77 10.10 4.50
C LEU A 112 2.58 10.58 3.28
N ARG A 113 3.80 11.12 3.49
CA ARG A 113 4.72 11.49 2.41
C ARG A 113 5.20 10.26 1.64
N ALA A 114 5.58 9.19 2.34
CA ALA A 114 5.99 7.95 1.73
C ALA A 114 4.86 7.34 0.88
N ALA A 115 3.67 7.16 1.45
CA ALA A 115 2.48 6.66 0.75
C ALA A 115 2.16 7.47 -0.52
N SER A 116 2.24 8.80 -0.42
CA SER A 116 2.03 9.70 -1.56
C SER A 116 3.10 9.52 -2.65
N ALA A 117 4.36 9.33 -2.27
CA ALA A 117 5.47 9.17 -3.22
C ALA A 117 5.39 7.86 -4.05
N ILE A 118 4.73 6.84 -3.53
CA ILE A 118 4.58 5.53 -4.18
C ILE A 118 3.19 5.32 -4.82
N GLY A 119 2.44 6.40 -5.06
CA GLY A 119 1.26 6.37 -5.92
C GLY A 119 1.64 6.18 -7.39
N ASP A 120 0.83 5.47 -8.17
CA ASP A 120 1.13 5.22 -9.59
C ASP A 120 1.22 6.53 -10.40
N ASP A 121 0.42 7.53 -10.05
CA ASP A 121 0.46 8.87 -10.64
C ASP A 121 1.78 9.59 -10.36
N ALA A 122 2.28 9.53 -9.11
CA ALA A 122 3.58 10.10 -8.76
C ALA A 122 4.74 9.40 -9.49
N ILE A 123 4.73 8.06 -9.52
CA ILE A 123 5.77 7.26 -10.16
C ILE A 123 5.77 7.47 -11.68
N GLN A 124 4.59 7.42 -12.32
CA GLN A 124 4.49 7.65 -13.77
C GLN A 124 4.88 9.08 -14.14
N GLN A 125 4.43 10.09 -13.39
CA GLN A 125 4.81 11.48 -13.62
C GLN A 125 6.32 11.68 -13.52
N GLN A 126 7.00 11.01 -12.58
CA GLN A 126 8.45 11.10 -12.43
C GLN A 126 9.22 10.32 -13.50
N SER A 127 8.70 9.19 -13.96
CA SER A 127 9.40 8.27 -14.89
C SER A 127 9.15 8.57 -16.37
N THR A 128 7.93 8.93 -16.74
CA THR A 128 7.52 9.10 -18.16
C THR A 128 6.97 10.51 -18.46
N GLY A 129 6.70 11.31 -17.43
CA GLY A 129 6.17 12.67 -17.55
C GLY A 129 4.67 12.75 -17.85
N HIS A 130 3.97 11.61 -17.96
CA HIS A 130 2.53 11.55 -18.22
C HIS A 130 1.87 10.46 -17.39
N VAL A 131 0.59 10.64 -17.07
CA VAL A 131 -0.19 9.74 -16.22
C VAL A 131 -1.23 8.99 -17.06
N VAL A 132 -1.28 7.66 -16.91
CA VAL A 132 -2.23 6.76 -17.60
C VAL A 132 -3.05 6.02 -16.53
N PRO A 133 -4.25 6.51 -16.17
CA PRO A 133 -5.02 5.94 -15.06
C PRO A 133 -5.43 4.47 -15.24
N ASP A 134 -5.67 4.03 -16.47
CA ASP A 134 -6.13 2.65 -16.75
C ASP A 134 -5.03 1.59 -16.49
N SER A 135 -3.76 2.00 -16.36
CA SER A 135 -2.65 1.10 -16.04
C SER A 135 -2.31 1.04 -14.54
N PHE A 136 -3.06 1.76 -13.69
CA PHE A 136 -2.80 1.79 -12.26
C PHE A 136 -3.08 0.44 -11.60
N THR A 137 -2.18 0.04 -10.72
CA THR A 137 -2.29 -1.18 -9.91
C THR A 137 -2.22 -0.90 -8.41
N HIS A 138 -1.61 0.22 -8.01
CA HIS A 138 -1.39 0.65 -6.61
C HIS A 138 -2.26 1.87 -6.22
N GLY A 139 -2.91 2.50 -7.19
CA GLY A 139 -3.80 3.65 -6.97
C GLY A 139 -3.05 4.97 -6.95
N THR A 140 -3.82 6.07 -6.82
CA THR A 140 -3.22 7.42 -6.78
C THR A 140 -2.68 7.75 -5.41
N SER A 141 -1.69 8.65 -5.35
CA SER A 141 -1.19 9.24 -4.11
C SER A 141 -2.32 9.72 -3.18
N GLU A 142 -3.37 10.34 -3.74
CA GLU A 142 -4.53 10.80 -2.96
C GLU A 142 -5.34 9.64 -2.36
N GLN A 143 -5.62 8.60 -3.14
CA GLN A 143 -6.38 7.44 -2.69
C GLN A 143 -5.65 6.72 -1.56
N ARG A 144 -4.35 6.48 -1.73
CA ARG A 144 -3.50 5.83 -0.73
C ARG A 144 -3.52 6.58 0.60
N LEU A 145 -3.31 7.89 0.53
CA LEU A 145 -3.37 8.80 1.68
C LEU A 145 -4.72 8.74 2.40
N ARG A 146 -5.81 8.76 1.64
CA ARG A 146 -7.19 8.73 2.15
C ARG A 146 -7.47 7.44 2.92
N TRP A 147 -7.11 6.28 2.36
CA TRP A 147 -7.38 4.99 3.00
C TRP A 147 -6.49 4.75 4.22
N PHE A 148 -5.22 5.15 4.17
CA PHE A 148 -4.36 5.15 5.35
C PHE A 148 -4.96 6.01 6.48
N ARG A 149 -5.34 7.27 6.20
CA ARG A 149 -5.96 8.16 7.20
C ARG A 149 -7.24 7.58 7.78
N ARG A 150 -8.10 6.99 6.96
CA ARG A 150 -9.33 6.33 7.42
C ARG A 150 -9.02 5.19 8.40
N GLY A 151 -8.01 4.37 8.11
CA GLY A 151 -7.54 3.31 9.01
C GLY A 151 -7.03 3.88 10.32
N PHE A 152 -6.22 4.94 10.23
CA PHE A 152 -5.65 5.64 11.38
C PHE A 152 -6.70 6.27 12.30
N GLU A 153 -7.69 6.95 11.74
CA GLU A 153 -8.76 7.61 12.51
C GLU A 153 -9.68 6.58 13.18
N THR A 154 -10.11 5.57 12.42
CA THR A 154 -11.14 4.62 12.87
C THR A 154 -10.56 3.52 13.75
N GLY A 155 -9.41 2.96 13.40
CA GLY A 155 -8.82 1.76 13.99
C GLY A 155 -9.75 0.54 14.06
N ASP A 156 -10.77 0.48 13.19
CA ASP A 156 -11.76 -0.60 13.15
C ASP A 156 -11.70 -1.26 11.77
N ILE A 157 -11.28 -2.53 11.74
CA ILE A 157 -11.08 -3.28 10.49
C ILE A 157 -12.34 -3.33 9.61
N ARG A 158 -13.53 -3.20 10.19
CA ARG A 158 -14.82 -3.24 9.47
C ARG A 158 -15.07 -2.00 8.63
N GLN A 159 -14.31 -0.93 8.84
CA GLN A 159 -14.41 0.33 8.09
C GLN A 159 -13.53 0.34 6.81
N GLY A 160 -12.86 -0.77 6.50
CA GLY A 160 -11.88 -0.92 5.42
C GLY A 160 -12.39 -1.60 4.15
N ASP A 161 -13.70 -1.55 3.89
CA ASP A 161 -14.26 -2.12 2.66
C ASP A 161 -14.01 -1.19 1.46
N THR A 162 -12.84 -1.34 0.86
CA THR A 162 -12.46 -0.65 -0.37
C THR A 162 -13.19 -1.19 -1.59
N PHE A 163 -13.81 -2.37 -1.53
CA PHE A 163 -14.45 -3.00 -2.69
C PHE A 163 -15.85 -2.47 -2.94
N SER A 164 -16.56 -2.11 -1.87
CA SER A 164 -17.88 -1.48 -1.93
C SER A 164 -17.84 0.05 -2.04
N ALA A 165 -16.66 0.67 -1.99
CA ALA A 165 -16.52 2.12 -2.03
C ALA A 165 -16.94 2.68 -3.42
N PRO A 166 -17.95 3.59 -3.48
CA PRO A 166 -18.44 4.17 -4.72
C PRO A 166 -17.41 5.12 -5.36
N SER A 167 -16.58 5.75 -4.52
CA SER A 167 -15.36 6.46 -4.91
C SER A 167 -14.24 6.04 -3.97
N LEU A 168 -13.03 5.94 -4.53
CA LEU A 168 -11.82 5.55 -3.81
C LEU A 168 -11.15 6.71 -3.11
#